data_AF-A0A1I7RY20-F1
#
_entry.id   AF-A0A1I7RY20-F1
#
_cell.length_a   1.000
_cell.length_b   1.000
_cell.length_c   1.000
_cell.angle_alpha   90.00
_cell.angle_beta   90.00
_cell.angle_gamma   90.00
#
_symmetry.space_group_name_H-M   'P 1'
#
loop_
_entity.id
_entity.type
_entity.pdbx_description
1 polymer ?
#
loop_
_entity_poly.entity_id
_entity_poly.type
_entity_poly.pdbx_seq_one_letter_code
_entity_poly.pdbx_strand_id
1 'polypeptide(L)'
;MPPKAVKVNLIYPENYFYEKVLNDWKNNASDANGRFVVSKALENLRKYPLRINGYSDLKTIKGVGEDFATRLDSALKFYKELSKSDSLSLKEIRAIKNGDALQFLCESTVSRGKKTIPFLSVEARTNVRLMAKFTGVGYELKTKSSEQKPKPCCSNVGTGIVQGSIDTESTISFLAPTSSTLRISTPRKDIFSDIVNEEQSLLEFHPNHGSNAQVLLVVDNRENRNDGRSKGLCDHLQRKNVQYDLRPLSVGDFLWTLSVGSGHENEMVLDFIVERKTWDDLKTSIRQSRYHEQKQRLKQSGVKNIILLVEGPNSRVDPSLEQAIVSTCIQDGFMVQRVQNLAETAHFLRDLTNYLTKRINSESVSGQSFSTFQDESKKTKEVTVSDCFLKQLTVCPRVSTNKAKEIVARFPSLRALRSLYSRGFSQVSHEDKLQNAMPTIPASVSRQVSLFFS
;
A
#
# COMPACT_ATOMS: atom_id res chain seq x y z
N MET A 1 23.40 -2.76 35.18
CA MET A 1 23.46 -2.54 33.71
C MET A 1 22.76 -3.69 33.02
N PRO A 2 21.77 -3.47 32.13
CA PRO A 2 21.20 -4.57 31.36
C PRO A 2 22.23 -5.08 30.33
N PRO A 3 22.23 -6.39 30.00
CA PRO A 3 23.17 -6.94 29.03
C PRO A 3 22.91 -6.33 27.65
N LYS A 4 23.98 -5.86 26.98
CA LYS A 4 23.93 -5.43 25.59
C LYS A 4 23.49 -6.62 24.74
N ALA A 5 22.29 -6.55 24.18
CA ALA A 5 21.79 -7.55 23.24
C ALA A 5 22.75 -7.63 22.04
N VAL A 6 23.47 -8.74 21.92
CA VAL A 6 24.30 -9.04 20.75
C VAL A 6 23.34 -9.45 19.63
N LYS A 7 23.19 -8.58 18.62
CA LYS A 7 22.36 -8.85 17.45
C LYS A 7 23.10 -9.84 16.54
N VAL A 8 22.86 -11.14 16.74
CA VAL A 8 23.41 -12.18 15.85
C VAL A 8 22.61 -12.14 14.55
N ASN A 9 23.18 -11.53 13.51
CA ASN A 9 22.59 -11.57 12.16
C ASN A 9 22.99 -12.90 11.51
N LEU A 10 22.00 -13.72 11.16
CA LEU A 10 22.19 -14.94 10.39
C LEU A 10 22.60 -14.55 8.96
N ILE A 11 23.84 -14.85 8.56
CA ILE A 11 24.37 -14.53 7.22
C ILE A 11 24.39 -15.80 6.38
N TYR A 12 23.61 -15.83 5.30
CA TYR A 12 23.63 -16.93 4.33
C TYR A 12 24.70 -16.67 3.26
N PRO A 13 25.54 -17.67 2.92
CA PRO A 13 26.58 -17.53 1.88
C PRO A 13 26.03 -17.06 0.53
N GLU A 14 24.94 -17.68 0.06
CA GLU A 14 24.33 -17.37 -1.24
C GLU A 14 23.83 -15.93 -1.30
N ASN A 15 23.12 -15.49 -0.26
CA ASN A 15 22.60 -14.13 -0.15
C ASN A 15 23.75 -13.12 -0.17
N TYR A 16 24.82 -13.40 0.59
CA TYR A 16 25.98 -12.52 0.67
C TYR A 16 26.74 -12.42 -0.67
N PHE A 17 26.80 -13.51 -1.44
CA PHE A 17 27.34 -13.47 -2.81
C PHE A 17 26.50 -12.56 -3.72
N TYR A 18 25.18 -12.71 -3.72
CA TYR A 18 24.30 -11.86 -4.53
C TYR A 18 24.40 -10.38 -4.14
N GLU A 19 24.55 -10.08 -2.84
CA GLU A 19 24.79 -8.71 -2.38
C GLU A 19 26.07 -8.11 -2.96
N LYS A 20 27.17 -8.88 -2.98
CA LYS A 20 28.45 -8.46 -3.56
C LYS A 20 28.31 -8.15 -5.06
N VAL A 21 27.68 -9.06 -5.82
CA VAL A 21 27.45 -8.88 -7.25
C VAL A 21 26.58 -7.64 -7.54
N LEU A 22 25.48 -7.45 -6.80
CA LEU A 22 24.60 -6.29 -6.98
C LEU A 22 25.27 -4.98 -6.55
N ASN A 23 26.10 -5.00 -5.51
CA ASN A 23 26.83 -3.82 -5.06
C ASN A 23 27.84 -3.36 -6.12
N ASP A 24 28.55 -4.29 -6.73
CA ASP A 24 29.52 -3.96 -7.78
C ASP A 24 28.82 -3.53 -9.08
N TRP A 25 27.69 -4.16 -9.44
CA TRP A 25 26.85 -3.73 -10.56
C TRP A 25 26.28 -2.33 -10.34
N LYS A 26 25.86 -1.99 -9.12
CA LYS A 26 25.42 -0.63 -8.78
C LYS A 26 26.54 0.39 -8.98
N ASN A 27 27.76 0.07 -8.53
CA ASN A 27 28.89 1.00 -8.59
C ASN A 27 29.40 1.21 -10.04
N ASN A 28 29.11 0.27 -10.94
CA ASN A 28 29.54 0.30 -12.34
C ASN A 28 28.39 0.56 -13.33
N ALA A 29 27.26 1.07 -12.84
CA ALA A 29 26.11 1.30 -13.70
C ALA A 29 26.29 2.54 -14.60
N SER A 30 25.80 2.45 -15.84
CA SER A 30 25.98 3.43 -16.92
C SER A 30 25.29 4.77 -16.68
N ASP A 31 24.20 4.77 -15.92
CA ASP A 31 23.28 5.89 -15.82
C ASP A 31 22.62 5.95 -14.44
N ALA A 32 22.07 7.12 -14.07
CA ALA A 32 21.45 7.33 -12.77
C ALA A 32 20.22 6.42 -12.54
N ASN A 33 19.46 6.13 -13.60
CA ASN A 33 18.31 5.24 -13.52
C ASN A 33 18.76 3.78 -13.31
N GLY A 34 19.78 3.32 -14.05
CA GLY A 34 20.44 2.04 -13.80
C GLY A 34 20.94 1.85 -12.38
N ARG A 35 21.66 2.85 -11.84
CA ARG A 35 22.11 2.86 -10.43
C ARG A 35 20.95 2.74 -9.46
N PHE A 36 19.86 3.46 -9.69
CA PHE A 36 18.67 3.41 -8.85
C PHE A 36 18.00 2.03 -8.87
N VAL A 37 17.82 1.43 -10.05
CA VAL A 37 17.19 0.11 -10.21
C VAL A 37 18.00 -0.98 -9.50
N VAL A 38 19.32 -1.02 -9.72
CA VAL A 38 20.22 -1.99 -9.07
C VAL A 38 20.30 -1.73 -7.56
N SER A 39 20.30 -0.47 -7.13
CA SER A 39 20.26 -0.10 -5.71
C SER A 39 18.98 -0.59 -5.02
N LYS A 40 17.84 -0.54 -5.70
CA LYS A 40 16.56 -1.01 -5.15
C LYS A 40 16.53 -2.53 -5.01
N ALA A 41 17.09 -3.26 -5.99
CA ALA A 41 17.27 -4.69 -5.91
C ALA A 41 18.19 -5.09 -4.74
N LEU A 42 19.32 -4.41 -4.56
CA LEU A 42 20.25 -4.63 -3.45
C LEU A 42 19.62 -4.37 -2.08
N GLU A 43 18.87 -3.28 -1.94
CA GLU A 43 18.19 -2.91 -0.69
C GLU A 43 17.17 -3.97 -0.26
N ASN A 44 16.39 -4.49 -1.22
CA ASN A 44 15.37 -5.50 -0.93
C ASN A 44 15.99 -6.89 -0.70
N LEU A 45 17.11 -7.21 -1.34
CA LEU A 45 17.84 -8.46 -1.09
C LEU A 45 18.45 -8.49 0.32
N ARG A 46 19.01 -7.36 0.80
CA ARG A 46 19.50 -7.20 2.19
C ARG A 46 18.42 -7.36 3.26
N LYS A 47 17.19 -6.99 2.92
CA LYS A 47 16.02 -7.10 3.81
C LYS A 47 15.37 -8.49 3.76
N TYR A 48 15.83 -9.37 2.88
CA TYR A 48 15.25 -10.70 2.69
C TYR A 48 15.74 -11.67 3.80
N PRO A 49 14.83 -12.22 4.63
CA PRO A 49 15.21 -12.93 5.86
C PRO A 49 15.57 -14.41 5.66
N LEU A 50 15.37 -14.97 4.46
CA LEU A 50 15.55 -16.41 4.18
C LEU A 50 16.74 -16.66 3.26
N ARG A 51 17.26 -17.89 3.27
CA ARG A 51 18.28 -18.34 2.31
C ARG A 51 17.68 -18.41 0.90
N ILE A 52 18.38 -17.87 -0.08
CA ILE A 52 17.99 -17.88 -1.49
C ILE A 52 18.60 -19.12 -2.15
N ASN A 53 17.76 -20.06 -2.61
CA ASN A 53 18.20 -21.34 -3.19
C ASN A 53 18.15 -21.38 -4.73
N GLY A 54 18.25 -20.21 -5.38
CA GLY A 54 18.41 -20.09 -6.83
C GLY A 54 17.40 -19.15 -7.49
N TYR A 55 17.20 -19.34 -8.81
CA TYR A 55 16.38 -18.47 -9.66
C TYR A 55 14.97 -18.19 -9.09
N SER A 56 14.24 -19.24 -8.68
CA SER A 56 12.85 -19.10 -8.23
C SER A 56 12.73 -18.18 -7.02
N ASP A 57 13.64 -18.32 -6.05
CA ASP A 57 13.65 -17.50 -4.83
C ASP A 57 14.10 -16.07 -5.14
N LEU A 58 15.10 -15.89 -6.02
CA LEU A 58 15.54 -14.57 -6.48
C LEU A 58 14.40 -13.77 -7.10
N LYS A 59 13.56 -14.41 -7.94
CA LYS A 59 12.41 -13.77 -8.60
C LYS A 59 11.34 -13.30 -7.60
N THR A 60 11.26 -13.91 -6.42
CA THR A 60 10.30 -13.48 -5.38
C THR A 60 10.69 -12.17 -4.69
N ILE A 61 11.96 -11.77 -4.79
CA ILE A 61 12.47 -10.56 -4.14
C ILE A 61 12.01 -9.33 -4.93
N LYS A 62 11.28 -8.44 -4.27
CA LYS A 62 10.76 -7.21 -4.89
C LYS A 62 11.90 -6.40 -5.52
N GLY A 63 11.79 -6.09 -6.82
CA GLY A 63 12.84 -5.37 -7.56
C GLY A 63 13.90 -6.26 -8.22
N VAL A 64 13.90 -7.56 -7.96
CA VAL A 64 14.70 -8.57 -8.68
C VAL A 64 13.77 -9.24 -9.71
N GLY A 65 13.69 -8.64 -10.90
CA GLY A 65 12.90 -9.19 -12.01
C GLY A 65 13.53 -10.44 -12.64
N GLU A 66 12.89 -11.00 -13.67
CA GLU A 66 13.35 -12.21 -14.36
C GLU A 66 14.78 -12.10 -14.87
N ASP A 67 15.16 -10.96 -15.45
CA ASP A 67 16.52 -10.72 -15.93
C ASP A 67 17.56 -10.68 -14.81
N PHE A 68 17.25 -10.05 -13.68
CA PHE A 68 18.14 -9.99 -12.52
C PHE A 68 18.29 -11.38 -11.89
N ALA A 69 17.19 -12.07 -11.64
CA ALA A 69 17.18 -13.42 -11.08
C ALA A 69 17.97 -14.40 -11.95
N THR A 70 17.77 -14.34 -13.28
CA THR A 70 18.48 -15.18 -14.24
C THR A 70 19.99 -14.95 -14.19
N ARG A 71 20.43 -13.69 -14.15
CA ARG A 71 21.85 -13.33 -14.20
C ARG A 71 22.56 -13.61 -12.88
N LEU A 72 21.92 -13.34 -11.75
CA LEU A 72 22.44 -13.64 -10.42
C LEU A 72 22.59 -15.15 -10.22
N ASP A 73 21.56 -15.94 -10.54
CA ASP A 73 21.60 -17.40 -10.46
C ASP A 73 22.72 -18.00 -11.32
N SER A 74 22.90 -17.45 -12.53
CA SER A 74 23.97 -17.88 -13.44
C SER A 74 25.37 -17.51 -12.95
N ALA A 75 25.53 -16.32 -12.37
CA ALA A 75 26.79 -15.89 -11.78
C ALA A 75 27.18 -16.79 -10.60
N LEU A 76 26.21 -17.20 -9.78
CA LEU A 76 26.47 -18.12 -8.66
C LEU A 76 26.83 -19.53 -9.15
N LYS A 77 26.11 -20.06 -10.15
CA LYS A 77 26.43 -21.37 -10.76
C LYS A 77 27.85 -21.39 -11.34
N PHE A 78 28.20 -20.34 -12.08
CA PHE A 78 29.54 -20.19 -12.64
C PHE A 78 30.63 -20.11 -11.55
N TYR A 79 30.37 -19.39 -10.45
CA TYR A 79 31.28 -19.36 -9.30
C TYR A 79 31.46 -20.74 -8.63
N LYS A 80 30.37 -21.53 -8.51
CA LYS A 80 30.44 -22.91 -7.98
C LYS A 80 31.23 -23.84 -8.89
N GLU A 81 31.05 -23.73 -10.21
CA GLU A 81 31.83 -24.48 -11.20
C GLU A 81 33.33 -24.16 -11.11
N LEU A 82 33.67 -22.87 -10.95
CA LEU A 82 35.06 -22.43 -10.83
C LEU A 82 35.73 -22.88 -9.53
N SER A 83 34.98 -22.88 -8.43
CA SER A 83 35.47 -23.29 -7.10
C SER A 83 35.52 -24.82 -6.91
N LYS A 84 35.01 -25.60 -7.87
CA LYS A 84 34.95 -27.09 -7.81
C LYS A 84 34.34 -27.62 -6.50
N SER A 85 33.41 -26.87 -5.90
CA SER A 85 32.78 -27.19 -4.62
C SER A 85 31.30 -26.80 -4.64
N ASP A 86 30.43 -27.73 -4.25
CA ASP A 86 28.98 -27.49 -4.17
C ASP A 86 28.58 -26.65 -2.95
N SER A 87 29.44 -26.63 -1.91
CA SER A 87 29.23 -25.89 -0.66
C SER A 87 30.02 -24.57 -0.65
N LEU A 88 29.33 -23.46 -0.45
CA LEU A 88 29.91 -22.11 -0.41
C LEU A 88 30.41 -21.76 1.00
N SER A 89 31.70 -21.42 1.16
CA SER A 89 32.23 -20.90 2.41
C SER A 89 32.11 -19.37 2.50
N LEU A 90 31.58 -18.85 3.61
CA LEU A 90 31.56 -17.39 3.88
C LEU A 90 32.96 -16.76 3.87
N LYS A 91 34.02 -17.54 4.16
CA LYS A 91 35.40 -17.05 4.12
C LYS A 91 35.84 -16.76 2.69
N GLU A 92 35.45 -17.60 1.74
CA GLU A 92 35.80 -17.47 0.32
C GLU A 92 35.06 -16.31 -0.32
N ILE A 93 33.77 -16.13 -0.03
CA ILE A 93 32.98 -15.01 -0.57
C ILE A 93 33.47 -13.66 0.01
N ARG A 94 33.90 -13.64 1.27
CA ARG A 94 34.50 -12.43 1.88
C ARG A 94 35.85 -12.07 1.25
N ALA A 95 36.59 -13.04 0.71
CA ALA A 95 37.87 -12.80 0.06
C ALA A 95 37.73 -12.16 -1.34
N ILE A 96 36.53 -12.17 -1.94
CA ILE A 96 36.25 -11.49 -3.21
C ILE A 96 36.34 -9.97 -3.00
N LYS A 97 37.32 -9.33 -3.66
CA LYS A 97 37.50 -7.88 -3.58
C LYS A 97 36.36 -7.15 -4.28
N ASN A 98 36.12 -5.91 -3.87
CA ASN A 98 35.06 -5.09 -4.46
C ASN A 98 35.41 -4.80 -5.93
N GLY A 99 34.52 -5.14 -6.85
CA GLY A 99 34.71 -5.06 -8.30
C GLY A 99 34.89 -6.42 -8.96
N ASP A 100 35.49 -7.40 -8.27
CA ASP A 100 35.81 -8.71 -8.84
C ASP A 100 34.55 -9.58 -9.01
N ALA A 101 33.49 -9.33 -8.22
CA ALA A 101 32.24 -10.08 -8.32
C ALA A 101 31.50 -9.83 -9.66
N LEU A 102 31.81 -8.73 -10.36
CA LEU A 102 31.29 -8.44 -11.70
C LEU A 102 31.83 -9.39 -12.76
N GLN A 103 33.00 -10.01 -12.54
CA GLN A 103 33.56 -10.97 -13.48
C GLN A 103 32.63 -12.16 -13.69
N PHE A 104 32.09 -12.71 -12.61
CA PHE A 104 31.14 -13.82 -12.65
C PHE A 104 29.81 -13.45 -13.33
N LEU A 105 29.38 -12.18 -13.20
CA LEU A 105 28.19 -11.67 -13.88
C LEU A 105 28.44 -11.49 -15.39
N CYS A 106 29.61 -10.98 -15.78
CA CYS A 106 29.97 -10.78 -17.18
C CYS A 106 30.18 -12.12 -17.91
N GLU A 107 30.97 -13.02 -17.35
CA GLU A 107 31.32 -14.30 -17.98
C GLU A 107 30.11 -15.21 -18.16
N SER A 108 29.23 -15.30 -17.15
CA SER A 108 27.99 -16.09 -17.24
C SER A 108 27.00 -15.55 -18.30
N THR A 109 27.10 -14.27 -18.69
CA THR A 109 26.24 -13.68 -19.72
C THR A 109 26.78 -13.86 -21.14
N VAL A 110 28.10 -13.91 -21.29
CA VAL A 110 28.78 -14.22 -22.55
C VAL A 110 28.54 -15.67 -22.95
N SER A 111 28.63 -16.61 -22.01
CA SER A 111 28.36 -18.04 -22.25
C SER A 111 26.90 -18.34 -22.67
N ARG A 112 25.99 -17.37 -22.50
CA ARG A 112 24.57 -17.46 -22.89
C ARG A 112 24.23 -16.71 -24.18
N GLY A 113 25.23 -16.20 -24.91
CA GLY A 113 25.02 -15.50 -26.19
C GLY A 113 24.40 -14.10 -26.09
N LYS A 114 24.17 -13.58 -24.88
CA LYS A 114 23.65 -12.21 -24.66
C LYS A 114 24.82 -11.23 -24.61
N LYS A 115 24.91 -10.34 -25.61
CA LYS A 115 26.02 -9.35 -25.72
C LYS A 115 25.95 -8.22 -24.68
N THR A 116 24.80 -8.03 -24.01
CA THR A 116 24.60 -6.87 -23.12
C THR A 116 24.03 -7.20 -21.75
N ILE A 117 24.59 -6.56 -20.72
CA ILE A 117 24.04 -6.49 -19.36
C ILE A 117 23.30 -5.15 -19.24
N PRO A 118 22.02 -5.12 -18.83
CA PRO A 118 21.31 -3.87 -18.60
C PRO A 118 22.07 -2.96 -17.64
N PHE A 119 22.09 -1.66 -17.93
CA PHE A 119 22.61 -0.64 -17.02
C PHE A 119 24.09 -0.74 -16.66
N LEU A 120 24.90 -1.63 -17.24
CA LEU A 120 26.33 -1.72 -16.93
C LEU A 120 27.14 -0.86 -17.92
N SER A 121 28.07 -0.03 -17.44
CA SER A 121 28.86 0.84 -18.33
C SER A 121 29.73 0.03 -19.31
N VAL A 122 30.00 0.62 -20.49
CA VAL A 122 30.85 -0.01 -21.53
C VAL A 122 32.29 -0.15 -21.03
N GLU A 123 32.77 0.83 -20.26
CA GLU A 123 34.08 0.84 -19.62
C GLU A 123 34.22 -0.29 -18.59
N ALA A 124 33.22 -0.51 -17.73
CA ALA A 124 33.25 -1.58 -16.74
C ALA A 124 33.28 -2.97 -17.39
N ARG A 125 32.53 -3.17 -18.48
CA ARG A 125 32.58 -4.44 -19.26
C ARG A 125 33.95 -4.67 -19.90
N THR A 126 34.58 -3.59 -20.38
CA THR A 126 35.88 -3.66 -21.05
C THR A 126 36.98 -3.94 -20.03
N ASN A 127 36.94 -3.30 -18.86
CA ASN A 127 37.87 -3.52 -17.77
C ASN A 127 37.77 -4.95 -17.19
N VAL A 128 36.56 -5.48 -17.00
CA VAL A 128 36.36 -6.87 -16.54
C VAL A 128 36.90 -7.86 -17.59
N ARG A 129 36.70 -7.60 -18.88
CA ARG A 129 37.22 -8.44 -19.97
C ARG A 129 38.74 -8.36 -20.11
N LEU A 130 39.35 -7.25 -19.72
CA LEU A 130 40.81 -7.07 -19.66
C LEU A 130 41.41 -7.82 -18.46
N MET A 131 40.76 -7.73 -17.29
CA MET A 131 41.20 -8.44 -16.07
C MET A 131 41.14 -9.96 -16.23
N ALA A 132 40.08 -10.50 -16.86
CA ALA A 132 39.96 -11.92 -17.16
C ALA A 132 41.08 -12.45 -18.07
N LYS A 133 41.72 -11.59 -18.88
CA LYS A 133 42.91 -11.94 -19.69
C LYS A 133 44.21 -11.95 -18.89
N PHE A 134 44.30 -11.18 -17.79
CA PHE A 134 45.49 -11.05 -16.95
C PHE A 134 45.54 -12.08 -15.80
N THR A 135 44.40 -12.64 -15.37
CA THR A 135 44.31 -13.56 -14.23
C THR A 135 44.53 -15.04 -14.55
N GLY A 136 44.83 -15.41 -15.79
CA GLY A 136 45.36 -16.75 -16.12
C GLY A 136 44.46 -17.96 -15.87
N VAL A 137 43.13 -17.79 -15.90
CA VAL A 137 42.19 -18.94 -15.90
C VAL A 137 41.55 -19.01 -17.29
N GLY A 138 42.16 -19.76 -18.20
CA GLY A 138 41.67 -19.96 -19.56
C GLY A 138 40.60 -21.02 -19.65
N TYR A 139 39.64 -20.86 -20.57
CA TYR A 139 39.01 -21.96 -21.30
C TYR A 139 38.51 -21.49 -22.67
N GLU A 140 39.05 -22.10 -23.72
CA GLU A 140 38.58 -22.05 -25.11
C GLU A 140 37.26 -22.81 -25.26
N LEU A 141 36.35 -22.35 -26.14
CA LEU A 141 35.63 -23.24 -27.06
C LEU A 141 34.95 -22.47 -28.21
N LYS A 142 35.63 -22.54 -29.35
CA LYS A 142 35.17 -22.76 -30.74
C LYS A 142 33.95 -22.00 -31.25
N THR A 143 34.27 -21.10 -32.19
CA THR A 143 33.42 -20.55 -33.23
C THR A 143 32.78 -21.64 -34.11
N LYS A 144 31.50 -21.46 -34.45
CA LYS A 144 30.98 -21.78 -35.79
C LYS A 144 30.03 -20.68 -36.24
N SER A 145 30.38 -20.12 -37.39
CA SER A 145 29.66 -19.14 -38.19
C SER A 145 28.50 -19.77 -38.94
N SER A 146 27.39 -19.05 -39.06
CA SER A 146 26.68 -18.86 -40.33
C SER A 146 25.70 -17.69 -40.19
N GLU A 147 25.95 -16.66 -40.99
CA GLU A 147 24.98 -15.60 -41.29
C GLU A 147 23.99 -16.12 -42.32
N GLN A 148 22.71 -15.77 -42.18
CA GLN A 148 21.82 -15.48 -43.31
C GLN A 148 20.61 -14.64 -42.82
N LYS A 149 20.47 -13.46 -43.40
CA LYS A 149 19.23 -12.65 -43.53
C LYS A 149 18.63 -12.97 -44.93
N PRO A 150 17.33 -12.76 -45.25
CA PRO A 150 16.62 -11.48 -45.05
C PRO A 150 15.09 -11.51 -44.76
N LYS A 151 14.60 -10.28 -44.42
CA LYS A 151 13.29 -9.56 -44.49
C LYS A 151 12.15 -10.10 -45.41
N PRO A 152 10.94 -9.45 -45.47
CA PRO A 152 10.10 -8.68 -44.50
C PRO A 152 8.58 -9.02 -44.64
N CYS A 153 7.69 -8.28 -43.96
CA CYS A 153 6.29 -7.88 -44.30
C CYS A 153 5.57 -7.52 -42.98
N CYS A 154 4.66 -6.55 -42.83
CA CYS A 154 3.96 -5.62 -43.72
C CYS A 154 3.22 -4.58 -42.84
N SER A 155 2.97 -3.38 -43.40
CA SER A 155 1.79 -2.48 -43.25
C SER A 155 1.22 -2.12 -41.85
N ASN A 156 0.70 -0.92 -41.54
CA ASN A 156 0.20 0.22 -42.33
C ASN A 156 0.25 1.50 -41.47
N VAL A 157 0.45 2.63 -42.15
CA VAL A 157 0.11 3.99 -41.69
C VAL A 157 -1.25 4.35 -42.26
N GLY A 158 -2.10 5.00 -41.45
CA GLY A 158 -3.36 5.59 -41.88
C GLY A 158 -3.76 6.72 -40.95
N THR A 159 -3.45 7.94 -41.37
CA THR A 159 -3.83 9.23 -40.78
C THR A 159 -5.32 9.54 -40.97
N GLY A 160 -5.94 10.23 -40.00
CA GLY A 160 -7.25 10.85 -40.15
C GLY A 160 -7.44 11.98 -39.14
N ILE A 161 -7.43 13.22 -39.62
CA ILE A 161 -7.72 14.46 -38.91
C ILE A 161 -9.23 14.71 -38.95
N VAL A 162 -9.85 15.08 -37.83
CA VAL A 162 -11.09 15.87 -37.82
C VAL A 162 -11.00 16.90 -36.68
N GLN A 163 -11.33 18.14 -37.03
CA GLN A 163 -11.29 19.34 -36.23
C GLN A 163 -12.73 19.70 -35.83
N GLY A 164 -12.94 20.13 -34.59
CA GLY A 164 -14.25 20.60 -34.11
C GLY A 164 -14.10 21.39 -32.82
N SER A 165 -14.23 22.71 -32.93
CA SER A 165 -14.43 23.65 -31.83
C SER A 165 -15.93 23.75 -31.49
N ILE A 166 -16.30 24.05 -30.25
CA ILE A 166 -17.46 24.88 -29.82
C ILE A 166 -17.37 25.14 -28.30
N ASP A 167 -17.85 26.32 -27.93
CA ASP A 167 -17.71 27.06 -26.68
C ASP A 167 -18.61 26.63 -25.48
N THR A 168 -18.16 27.08 -24.30
CA THR A 168 -18.83 27.53 -23.05
C THR A 168 -20.24 27.08 -22.59
N GLU A 169 -20.32 26.95 -21.25
CA GLU A 169 -21.43 27.21 -20.30
C GLU A 169 -22.20 26.05 -19.62
N SER A 170 -22.59 26.37 -18.39
CA SER A 170 -23.08 25.61 -17.22
C SER A 170 -24.43 24.90 -17.35
N THR A 171 -24.65 23.79 -16.61
CA THR A 171 -25.65 23.67 -15.51
C THR A 171 -25.76 22.25 -14.93
N ILE A 172 -26.18 22.19 -13.66
CA ILE A 172 -26.31 21.02 -12.78
C ILE A 172 -27.68 20.34 -12.97
N SER A 173 -27.74 19.01 -12.91
CA SER A 173 -28.91 18.29 -12.38
C SER A 173 -28.48 16.96 -11.73
N PHE A 174 -28.91 16.72 -10.49
CA PHE A 174 -28.78 15.45 -9.78
C PHE A 174 -30.18 14.91 -9.49
N LEU A 175 -30.45 13.66 -9.87
CA LEU A 175 -31.64 12.91 -9.48
C LEU A 175 -31.24 11.91 -8.40
N ALA A 176 -31.93 11.97 -7.25
CA ALA A 176 -31.81 10.99 -6.16
C ALA A 176 -32.88 9.89 -6.31
N PRO A 177 -32.59 8.62 -5.98
CA PRO A 177 -33.61 7.61 -5.78
C PRO A 177 -34.05 7.54 -4.32
N THR A 178 -35.36 7.45 -4.15
CA THR A 178 -36.12 7.33 -2.90
C THR A 178 -36.02 5.93 -2.30
N SER A 179 -36.14 5.83 -0.98
CA SER A 179 -36.43 4.56 -0.28
C SER A 179 -37.55 4.78 0.73
N SER A 180 -38.54 3.89 0.68
CA SER A 180 -39.80 3.93 1.40
C SER A 180 -39.71 3.34 2.80
N THR A 181 -40.47 3.97 3.70
CA THR A 181 -40.59 3.71 5.14
C THR A 181 -41.65 2.64 5.45
N LEU A 182 -41.54 1.97 6.61
CA LEU A 182 -42.70 1.44 7.33
C LEU A 182 -42.66 1.88 8.80
N ARG A 183 -43.82 2.29 9.32
CA ARG A 183 -44.10 2.86 10.64
C ARG A 183 -44.80 1.83 11.54
N ILE A 184 -44.54 1.87 12.86
CA ILE A 184 -45.48 1.44 13.92
C ILE A 184 -45.39 2.45 15.09
N SER A 185 -46.50 2.65 15.81
CA SER A 185 -46.93 3.82 16.57
C SER A 185 -46.87 3.72 18.12
N THR A 186 -46.39 4.81 18.77
CA THR A 186 -46.78 5.49 20.06
C THR A 186 -46.71 4.78 21.44
N PRO A 187 -46.64 5.49 22.62
CA PRO A 187 -46.29 6.91 22.93
C PRO A 187 -45.34 7.20 24.16
N ARG A 188 -44.55 8.30 24.08
CA ARG A 188 -44.05 9.29 25.11
C ARG A 188 -43.26 8.79 26.37
N LYS A 189 -42.12 9.34 26.83
CA LYS A 189 -41.41 10.65 26.78
C LYS A 189 -39.89 10.43 26.94
N ASP A 190 -39.05 11.14 26.18
CA ASP A 190 -37.75 11.75 26.54
C ASP A 190 -37.15 12.41 25.27
N ILE A 191 -36.41 13.53 25.41
CA ILE A 191 -35.91 14.35 24.27
C ILE A 191 -34.82 13.61 23.46
N PHE A 192 -34.16 12.66 24.11
CA PHE A 192 -33.44 11.56 23.48
C PHE A 192 -34.09 10.30 24.06
N SER A 193 -34.83 9.54 23.26
CA SER A 193 -35.42 8.29 23.76
C SER A 193 -34.29 7.29 24.01
N ASP A 194 -34.12 6.88 25.26
CA ASP A 194 -33.29 5.74 25.68
C ASP A 194 -33.77 4.45 25.00
N ILE A 195 -33.27 4.22 23.78
CA ILE A 195 -33.03 2.87 23.29
C ILE A 195 -31.52 2.74 23.29
N VAL A 196 -30.98 2.30 24.43
CA VAL A 196 -29.63 1.77 24.48
C VAL A 196 -29.66 0.46 23.70
N ASN A 197 -29.48 0.53 22.38
CA ASN A 197 -29.02 -0.60 21.60
C ASN A 197 -27.50 -0.63 21.77
N GLU A 198 -26.98 -1.69 22.40
CA GLU A 198 -25.53 -1.92 22.60
C GLU A 198 -24.74 -2.09 21.29
N GLU A 199 -25.35 -1.84 20.13
CA GLU A 199 -24.70 -1.77 18.83
C GLU A 199 -24.87 -0.35 18.24
N GLN A 200 -23.86 0.50 18.46
CA GLN A 200 -23.66 1.83 17.86
C GLN A 200 -24.71 2.89 18.23
N SER A 201 -24.48 3.60 19.34
CA SER A 201 -25.27 4.75 19.80
C SER A 201 -25.21 5.93 18.80
N LEU A 202 -26.15 5.97 17.85
CA LEU A 202 -26.36 7.14 16.99
C LEU A 202 -27.20 8.17 17.73
N LEU A 203 -26.77 9.43 17.67
CA LEU A 203 -27.53 10.61 18.07
C LEU A 203 -28.47 10.99 16.92
N GLU A 204 -29.67 11.45 17.23
CA GLU A 204 -30.63 12.00 16.26
C GLU A 204 -30.97 13.45 16.61
N PHE A 205 -31.05 14.30 15.59
CA PHE A 205 -31.45 15.70 15.70
C PHE A 205 -32.65 15.97 14.80
N HIS A 206 -33.68 16.62 15.36
CA HIS A 206 -34.83 17.12 14.60
C HIS A 206 -34.91 18.65 14.61
N PRO A 207 -35.18 19.30 13.46
CA PRO A 207 -35.23 20.76 13.34
C PRO A 207 -36.23 21.46 14.28
N ASN A 208 -37.30 20.74 14.67
CA ASN A 208 -38.44 21.30 15.40
C ASN A 208 -38.20 21.50 16.91
N HIS A 209 -37.01 21.18 17.44
CA HIS A 209 -36.74 21.23 18.89
C HIS A 209 -36.32 22.61 19.44
N GLY A 210 -36.46 23.69 18.67
CA GLY A 210 -36.24 25.06 19.17
C GLY A 210 -34.83 25.33 19.73
N SER A 211 -33.87 24.47 19.37
CA SER A 211 -32.54 24.46 19.93
C SER A 211 -31.61 25.30 19.05
N ASN A 212 -30.73 26.10 19.67
CA ASN A 212 -29.65 26.80 18.96
C ASN A 212 -28.62 25.77 18.46
N ALA A 213 -28.93 25.13 17.33
CA ALA A 213 -28.08 24.15 16.69
C ALA A 213 -27.10 24.86 15.74
N GLN A 214 -25.81 24.55 15.87
CA GLN A 214 -24.76 25.16 15.06
C GLN A 214 -23.95 24.09 14.33
N VAL A 215 -23.84 24.23 13.01
CA VAL A 215 -22.89 23.47 12.21
C VAL A 215 -21.52 24.11 12.30
N LEU A 216 -20.52 23.31 12.64
CA LEU A 216 -19.13 23.74 12.75
C LEU A 216 -18.23 22.88 11.86
N LEU A 217 -17.40 23.53 11.04
CA LEU A 217 -16.36 22.85 10.27
C LEU A 217 -15.22 22.47 11.20
N VAL A 218 -14.87 21.20 11.30
CA VAL A 218 -13.67 20.74 12.02
C VAL A 218 -12.56 20.51 11.01
N VAL A 219 -11.42 21.17 11.24
CA VAL A 219 -10.23 21.13 10.39
C VAL A 219 -9.11 20.40 11.13
N ASP A 220 -8.51 19.39 10.50
CA ASP A 220 -7.35 18.72 11.08
C ASP A 220 -6.18 19.70 11.24
N ASN A 221 -5.54 19.67 12.41
CA ASN A 221 -4.41 20.54 12.73
C ASN A 221 -3.27 20.50 11.69
N ARG A 222 -3.10 19.39 10.96
CA ARG A 222 -2.05 19.23 9.95
C ARG A 222 -2.32 20.04 8.69
N GLU A 223 -3.57 20.42 8.42
CA GLU A 223 -3.94 21.24 7.26
C GLU A 223 -3.61 22.73 7.48
N ASN A 224 -3.41 23.15 8.73
CA ASN A 224 -2.96 24.50 9.04
C ASN A 224 -1.44 24.65 9.00
N ARG A 225 -0.84 24.47 7.81
CA ARG A 225 0.59 24.70 7.58
C ARG A 225 0.86 26.14 7.14
N ASN A 226 1.22 26.98 8.11
CA ASN A 226 1.78 28.31 7.84
C ASN A 226 3.30 28.20 7.65
N ASP A 227 3.78 28.27 6.40
CA ASP A 227 5.22 28.28 6.07
C ASP A 227 5.85 29.69 6.20
N GLY A 228 5.19 30.61 6.90
CA GLY A 228 5.63 32.01 7.09
C GLY A 228 5.65 32.88 5.82
N ARG A 229 5.69 32.27 4.61
CA ARG A 229 5.75 32.94 3.30
C ARG A 229 4.43 32.93 2.52
N SER A 230 3.52 32.01 2.85
CA SER A 230 2.20 31.91 2.21
C SER A 230 1.12 31.82 3.29
N LYS A 231 -0.03 32.40 2.98
CA LYS A 231 -1.25 32.31 3.80
C LYS A 231 -1.72 30.85 3.84
N GLY A 232 -2.03 30.37 5.04
CA GLY A 232 -2.54 29.01 5.25
C GLY A 232 -4.02 28.89 4.92
N LEU A 233 -4.55 27.67 4.99
CA LEU A 233 -5.98 27.41 4.75
C LEU A 233 -6.87 28.24 5.70
N CYS A 234 -6.49 28.32 6.99
CA CYS A 234 -7.25 29.04 8.00
C CYS A 234 -7.39 30.53 7.67
N ASP A 235 -6.37 31.15 7.09
CA ASP A 235 -6.45 32.54 6.65
C ASP A 235 -7.50 32.73 5.54
N HIS A 236 -7.64 31.75 4.64
CA HIS A 236 -8.65 31.78 3.59
C HIS A 236 -10.06 31.54 4.13
N LEU A 237 -10.21 30.65 5.11
CA LEU A 237 -11.48 30.41 5.80
C LEU A 237 -11.95 31.63 6.59
N GLN A 238 -11.05 32.29 7.32
CA GLN A 238 -11.34 33.52 8.06
C GLN A 238 -11.81 34.65 7.14
N ARG A 239 -11.12 34.87 6.00
CA ARG A 239 -11.55 35.87 5.00
C ARG A 239 -12.93 35.60 4.41
N LYS A 240 -13.33 34.33 4.37
CA LYS A 240 -14.64 33.90 3.88
C LYS A 240 -15.70 33.84 4.99
N ASN A 241 -15.37 34.26 6.21
CA ASN A 241 -16.22 34.23 7.40
C ASN A 241 -16.80 32.83 7.69
N VAL A 242 -16.01 31.78 7.45
CA VAL A 242 -16.38 30.40 7.80
C VAL A 242 -16.07 30.17 9.27
N GLN A 243 -17.06 29.71 10.03
CA GLN A 243 -16.84 29.23 11.39
C GLN A 243 -16.19 27.84 11.33
N TYR A 244 -15.04 27.70 11.99
CA TYR A 244 -14.32 26.43 12.02
C TYR A 244 -13.63 26.23 13.37
N ASP A 245 -13.27 24.98 13.64
CA ASP A 245 -12.46 24.58 14.76
C ASP A 245 -11.24 23.78 14.30
N LEU A 246 -10.09 24.04 14.93
CA LEU A 246 -8.84 23.34 14.66
C LEU A 246 -8.62 22.28 15.74
N ARG A 247 -8.81 21.02 15.37
CA ARG A 247 -8.65 19.88 16.28
C ARG A 247 -7.98 18.72 15.55
N PRO A 248 -7.27 17.83 16.26
CA PRO A 248 -6.74 16.62 15.62
C PRO A 248 -7.89 15.69 15.21
N LEU A 249 -7.86 15.20 13.97
CA LEU A 249 -8.78 14.18 13.48
C LEU A 249 -8.08 12.82 13.41
N SER A 250 -8.78 11.78 13.87
CA SER A 250 -8.33 10.40 13.74
C SER A 250 -8.29 9.97 12.27
N VAL A 251 -9.26 10.42 11.46
CA VAL A 251 -9.39 10.11 10.03
C VAL A 251 -9.99 11.31 9.29
N GLY A 252 -9.60 11.51 8.02
CA GLY A 252 -9.99 12.67 7.22
C GLY A 252 -9.21 13.93 7.58
N ASP A 253 -9.35 14.94 6.73
CA ASP A 253 -8.73 16.26 6.88
C ASP A 253 -9.77 17.32 7.27
N PHE A 254 -11.02 17.14 6.84
CA PHE A 254 -12.15 17.98 7.24
C PHE A 254 -13.41 17.13 7.51
N LEU A 255 -14.20 17.54 8.50
CA LEU A 255 -15.55 17.02 8.74
C LEU A 255 -16.42 18.12 9.36
N TRP A 256 -17.71 17.83 9.55
CA TRP A 256 -18.61 18.77 10.21
C TRP A 256 -19.22 18.15 11.45
N THR A 257 -19.34 18.95 12.50
CA THR A 257 -20.09 18.61 13.69
C THR A 257 -21.33 19.48 13.80
N LEU A 258 -22.36 18.94 14.44
CA LEU A 258 -23.54 19.65 14.91
C LEU A 258 -23.45 19.73 16.43
N SER A 259 -23.40 20.93 16.98
CA SER A 259 -23.54 21.15 18.42
C SER A 259 -24.93 21.70 18.73
N VAL A 260 -25.53 21.20 19.80
CA VAL A 260 -26.81 21.68 20.33
C VAL A 260 -26.56 22.30 21.71
N GLY A 261 -26.66 23.63 21.81
CA GLY A 261 -26.39 24.37 23.05
C GLY A 261 -24.97 24.92 23.15
N SER A 262 -24.55 25.27 24.37
CA SER A 262 -23.23 25.86 24.63
C SER A 262 -22.23 24.79 25.07
N GLY A 263 -21.33 24.38 24.18
CA GLY A 263 -20.19 23.51 24.52
C GLY A 263 -19.89 22.44 23.48
N HIS A 264 -18.85 21.65 23.79
CA HIS A 264 -18.37 20.53 22.95
C HIS A 264 -18.81 19.15 23.46
N GLU A 265 -19.57 19.09 24.56
CA GLU A 265 -19.95 17.83 25.22
C GLU A 265 -20.99 17.05 24.41
N ASN A 266 -21.86 17.74 23.67
CA ASN A 266 -22.91 17.14 22.84
C ASN A 266 -22.70 17.49 21.36
N GLU A 267 -21.56 17.10 20.81
CA GLU A 267 -21.26 17.24 19.38
C GLU A 267 -21.53 15.93 18.62
N MET A 268 -22.36 16.03 17.58
CA MET A 268 -22.64 14.93 16.67
C MET A 268 -21.88 15.13 15.36
N VAL A 269 -21.26 14.07 14.83
CA VAL A 269 -20.60 14.09 13.53
C VAL A 269 -21.65 13.99 12.43
N LEU A 270 -21.60 14.91 11.46
CA LEU A 270 -22.43 14.86 10.26
C LEU A 270 -21.89 13.84 9.25
N ASP A 271 -22.74 13.46 8.30
CA ASP A 271 -22.50 12.41 7.31
C ASP A 271 -21.53 12.79 6.17
N PHE A 272 -20.72 13.84 6.32
CA PHE A 272 -19.71 14.27 5.34
C PHE A 272 -18.30 14.29 5.93
N ILE A 273 -17.34 13.74 5.20
CA ILE A 273 -15.91 13.78 5.50
C ILE A 273 -15.12 14.04 4.23
N VAL A 274 -14.07 14.84 4.33
CA VAL A 274 -13.19 15.21 3.22
C VAL A 274 -11.77 14.76 3.52
N GLU A 275 -11.13 14.09 2.56
CA GLU A 275 -9.67 13.89 2.51
C GLU A 275 -9.13 14.77 1.38
N ARG A 276 -8.26 15.71 1.73
CA ARG A 276 -7.58 16.59 0.80
C ARG A 276 -6.28 15.95 0.33
N LYS A 277 -6.03 16.06 -0.98
CA LYS A 277 -4.80 15.56 -1.59
C LYS A 277 -4.26 16.54 -2.60
N THR A 278 -3.05 17.04 -2.39
CA THR A 278 -2.34 17.74 -3.45
C THR A 278 -1.93 16.75 -4.54
N TRP A 279 -1.73 17.19 -5.79
CA TRP A 279 -1.22 16.32 -6.85
C TRP A 279 0.10 15.62 -6.47
N ASP A 280 1.00 16.31 -5.77
CA ASP A 280 2.27 15.75 -5.30
C ASP A 280 2.08 14.71 -4.20
N ASP A 281 1.20 14.96 -3.23
CA ASP A 281 0.84 13.99 -2.19
C ASP A 281 0.14 12.76 -2.79
N LEU A 282 -0.70 12.94 -3.82
CA LEU A 282 -1.34 11.83 -4.52
C LEU A 282 -0.29 10.96 -5.22
N LYS A 283 0.63 11.59 -5.95
CA LYS A 283 1.72 10.89 -6.66
C LYS A 283 2.65 10.13 -5.73
N THR A 284 2.98 10.70 -4.58
CA THR A 284 3.79 10.01 -3.57
C THR A 284 3.01 8.90 -2.85
N SER A 285 1.74 9.15 -2.53
CA SER A 285 0.88 8.21 -1.80
C SER A 285 0.42 7.01 -2.63
N ILE A 286 0.36 7.08 -3.96
CA ILE A 286 0.06 5.90 -4.81
C ILE A 286 1.25 4.94 -4.86
N ARG A 287 2.48 5.47 -4.85
CA ARG A 287 3.70 4.65 -4.92
C ARG A 287 3.99 3.89 -3.62
N GLN A 288 3.54 4.44 -2.51
CA GLN A 288 3.65 3.86 -1.18
C GLN A 288 2.28 3.28 -0.83
N SER A 289 2.12 2.22 -0.04
CA SER A 289 0.80 1.64 0.23
C SER A 289 -0.21 2.56 0.97
N ARG A 290 0.20 3.81 1.25
CA ARG A 290 -0.51 4.83 2.03
C ARG A 290 -1.85 5.20 1.40
N TYR A 291 -1.94 5.36 0.07
CA TYR A 291 -3.20 5.75 -0.56
C TYR A 291 -4.32 4.73 -0.30
N HIS A 292 -4.00 3.43 -0.42
CA HIS A 292 -4.96 2.36 -0.14
C HIS A 292 -5.35 2.30 1.34
N GLU A 293 -4.37 2.42 2.25
CA GLU A 293 -4.60 2.45 3.69
C GLU A 293 -5.53 3.61 4.09
N GLN A 294 -5.30 4.81 3.57
CA GLN A 294 -6.12 5.99 3.87
C GLN A 294 -7.57 5.80 3.41
N LYS A 295 -7.77 5.34 2.16
CA LYS A 295 -9.12 5.03 1.64
C LYS A 295 -9.82 3.96 2.47
N GLN A 296 -9.10 2.93 2.91
CA GLN A 296 -9.67 1.90 3.75
C GLN A 296 -10.13 2.46 5.10
N ARG A 297 -9.34 3.33 5.73
CA ARG A 297 -9.70 3.97 7.00
C ARG A 297 -10.92 4.88 6.84
N LEU A 298 -11.00 5.66 5.76
CA LEU A 298 -12.17 6.48 5.45
C LEU A 298 -13.43 5.63 5.28
N LYS A 299 -13.36 4.53 4.52
CA LYS A 299 -14.49 3.57 4.35
C LYS A 299 -14.93 2.92 5.66
N GLN A 300 -13.99 2.67 6.56
CA GLN A 300 -14.26 2.07 7.87
C GLN A 300 -14.70 3.09 8.94
N SER A 301 -14.77 4.38 8.62
CA SER A 301 -15.18 5.45 9.56
C SER A 301 -16.68 5.49 9.83
N GLY A 302 -17.50 4.81 9.01
CA GLY A 302 -18.97 4.86 9.09
C GLY A 302 -19.60 6.11 8.47
N VAL A 303 -18.81 7.10 8.04
CA VAL A 303 -19.34 8.31 7.38
C VAL A 303 -19.76 7.98 5.94
N LYS A 304 -20.98 8.36 5.57
CA LYS A 304 -21.60 7.98 4.29
C LYS A 304 -21.00 8.72 3.09
N ASN A 305 -20.86 10.04 3.20
CA ASN A 305 -20.44 10.87 2.07
C ASN A 305 -18.95 11.21 2.21
N ILE A 306 -18.10 10.41 1.56
CA ILE A 306 -16.65 10.59 1.56
C ILE A 306 -16.23 11.36 0.30
N ILE A 307 -15.59 12.51 0.49
CA ILE A 307 -15.10 13.35 -0.60
C ILE A 307 -13.56 13.31 -0.66
N LEU A 308 -13.02 12.95 -1.82
CA LEU A 308 -11.62 13.16 -2.17
C LEU A 308 -11.48 14.54 -2.85
N LEU A 309 -10.90 15.49 -2.13
CA LEU A 309 -10.63 16.83 -2.64
C LEU A 309 -9.21 16.90 -3.23
N VAL A 310 -9.09 16.87 -4.55
CA VAL A 310 -7.81 16.90 -5.26
C VAL A 310 -7.43 18.35 -5.56
N GLU A 311 -6.33 18.81 -4.96
CA GLU A 311 -5.85 20.18 -5.08
C GLU A 311 -4.61 20.31 -5.96
N GLY A 312 -4.66 21.32 -6.84
CA GLY A 312 -3.51 21.84 -7.59
C GLY A 312 -3.86 22.10 -9.05
N PRO A 313 -2.95 22.77 -9.79
CA PRO A 313 -3.21 23.15 -11.17
C PRO A 313 -3.49 21.93 -12.05
N ASN A 314 -4.45 22.03 -12.95
CA ASN A 314 -4.79 20.96 -13.92
C ASN A 314 -3.72 20.74 -15.03
N SER A 315 -2.47 21.13 -14.81
CA SER A 315 -1.41 20.99 -15.82
C SER A 315 -1.00 19.52 -15.98
N ARG A 316 -1.04 19.03 -17.24
CA ARG A 316 -0.69 17.66 -17.70
C ARG A 316 -0.64 16.62 -16.60
N VAL A 317 -1.80 16.33 -16.02
CA VAL A 317 -1.93 15.33 -14.98
C VAL A 317 -1.52 13.98 -15.54
N ASP A 318 -0.64 13.29 -14.82
CA ASP A 318 -0.16 11.96 -15.15
C ASP A 318 -1.37 10.99 -15.25
N PRO A 319 -1.53 10.26 -16.38
CA PRO A 319 -2.65 9.33 -16.58
C PRO A 319 -2.82 8.30 -15.46
N SER A 320 -1.74 7.97 -14.74
CA SER A 320 -1.81 7.06 -13.59
C SER A 320 -2.51 7.68 -12.37
N LEU A 321 -2.38 9.00 -12.17
CA LEU A 321 -3.08 9.73 -11.10
C LEU A 321 -4.56 9.87 -11.45
N GLU A 322 -4.84 10.19 -12.72
CA GLU A 322 -6.20 10.21 -13.26
C GLU A 322 -6.90 8.88 -13.07
N GLN A 323 -6.26 7.78 -13.47
CA GLN A 323 -6.78 6.43 -13.26
C GLN A 323 -7.03 6.14 -11.77
N ALA A 324 -6.14 6.55 -10.87
CA ALA A 324 -6.32 6.34 -9.43
C ALA A 324 -7.51 7.11 -8.86
N ILE A 325 -7.75 8.33 -9.33
CA ILE A 325 -8.91 9.15 -8.96
C ILE A 325 -10.19 8.50 -9.49
N VAL A 326 -10.22 8.13 -10.77
CA VAL A 326 -11.38 7.46 -11.40
C VAL A 326 -11.70 6.14 -10.71
N SER A 327 -10.69 5.31 -10.44
CA SER A 327 -10.88 4.07 -9.68
C SER A 327 -11.43 4.35 -8.27
N THR A 328 -11.00 5.42 -7.61
CA THR A 328 -11.51 5.79 -6.28
C THR A 328 -12.96 6.28 -6.34
N CYS A 329 -13.32 7.01 -7.39
CA CYS A 329 -14.71 7.42 -7.61
C CYS A 329 -15.62 6.20 -7.86
N ILE A 330 -15.24 5.35 -8.83
CA ILE A 330 -16.10 4.28 -9.32
C ILE A 330 -16.07 3.05 -8.40
N GLN A 331 -14.88 2.61 -7.98
CA GLN A 331 -14.73 1.35 -7.22
C GLN A 331 -14.94 1.54 -5.72
N ASP A 332 -14.52 2.67 -5.16
CA ASP A 332 -14.66 2.95 -3.72
C ASP A 332 -15.90 3.79 -3.40
N GLY A 333 -16.58 4.36 -4.40
CA GLY A 333 -17.79 5.17 -4.23
C GLY A 333 -17.54 6.57 -3.68
N PHE A 334 -16.30 7.08 -3.77
CA PHE A 334 -15.96 8.39 -3.23
C PHE A 334 -16.44 9.49 -4.18
N MET A 335 -16.95 10.58 -3.62
CA MET A 335 -17.14 11.81 -4.38
C MET A 335 -15.77 12.42 -4.67
N VAL A 336 -15.55 12.92 -5.89
CA VAL A 336 -14.29 13.57 -6.25
C VAL A 336 -14.56 15.03 -6.58
N GLN A 337 -13.89 15.93 -5.87
CA GLN A 337 -13.88 17.35 -6.17
C GLN A 337 -12.46 17.79 -6.55
N ARG A 338 -12.32 18.58 -7.62
CA ARG A 338 -11.05 19.18 -8.00
C ARG A 338 -11.05 20.67 -7.72
N VAL A 339 -9.93 21.18 -7.24
CA VAL A 339 -9.70 22.59 -6.92
C VAL A 339 -8.28 22.98 -7.32
N GLN A 340 -8.08 24.20 -7.80
CA GLN A 340 -6.77 24.62 -8.31
C GLN A 340 -5.79 25.00 -7.19
N ASN A 341 -6.30 25.45 -6.04
CA ASN A 341 -5.50 26.03 -4.96
C ASN A 341 -6.28 26.09 -3.63
N LEU A 342 -5.57 26.46 -2.56
CA LEU A 342 -6.12 26.60 -1.20
C LEU A 342 -7.31 27.57 -1.09
N ALA A 343 -7.36 28.63 -1.91
CA ALA A 343 -8.47 29.58 -1.87
C ALA A 343 -9.77 28.95 -2.40
N GLU A 344 -9.68 28.11 -3.43
CA GLU A 344 -10.78 27.29 -3.93
C GLU A 344 -11.15 26.17 -2.96
N THR A 345 -10.18 25.54 -2.29
CA THR A 345 -10.43 24.61 -1.18
C THR A 345 -11.30 25.28 -0.10
N ALA A 346 -10.92 26.47 0.36
CA ALA A 346 -11.70 27.22 1.34
C ALA A 346 -13.09 27.63 0.80
N HIS A 347 -13.21 27.87 -0.51
CA HIS A 347 -14.49 28.17 -1.16
C HIS A 347 -15.42 26.96 -1.14
N PHE A 348 -14.91 25.79 -1.51
CA PHE A 348 -15.63 24.52 -1.47
C PHE A 348 -16.11 24.17 -0.06
N LEU A 349 -15.22 24.29 0.95
CA LEU A 349 -15.58 24.01 2.34
C LEU A 349 -16.65 24.97 2.87
N ARG A 350 -16.62 26.25 2.48
CA ARG A 350 -17.69 27.22 2.81
C ARG A 350 -19.02 26.78 2.21
N ASP A 351 -19.04 26.44 0.92
CA ASP A 351 -20.29 26.10 0.22
C ASP A 351 -20.92 24.82 0.79
N LEU A 352 -20.10 23.82 1.11
CA LEU A 352 -20.56 22.61 1.78
C LEU A 352 -21.04 22.90 3.20
N THR A 353 -20.36 23.77 3.96
CA THR A 353 -20.83 24.22 5.28
C THR A 353 -22.20 24.88 5.18
N ASN A 354 -22.39 25.81 4.23
CA ASN A 354 -23.67 26.48 4.00
C ASN A 354 -24.78 25.51 3.60
N TYR A 355 -24.45 24.52 2.76
CA TYR A 355 -25.39 23.45 2.40
C TYR A 355 -25.82 22.65 3.63
N LEU A 356 -24.89 22.21 4.47
CA LEU A 356 -25.19 21.46 5.69
C LEU A 356 -26.00 22.28 6.68
N THR A 357 -25.65 23.56 6.88
CA THR A 357 -26.42 24.49 7.72
C THR A 357 -27.85 24.66 7.23
N LYS A 358 -28.08 24.71 5.91
CA LYS A 358 -29.44 24.74 5.36
C LYS A 358 -30.17 23.42 5.58
N ARG A 359 -29.50 22.28 5.37
CA ARG A 359 -30.07 20.94 5.51
C ARG A 359 -30.54 20.64 6.92
N ILE A 360 -29.77 21.01 7.95
CA ILE A 360 -30.16 20.77 9.35
C ILE A 360 -31.42 21.55 9.78
N ASN A 361 -31.79 22.61 9.05
CA ASN A 361 -33.00 23.38 9.34
C ASN A 361 -34.24 22.78 8.68
N SER A 362 -34.08 21.89 7.70
CA SER A 362 -35.19 21.28 6.95
C SER A 362 -35.35 19.79 7.20
N GLU A 363 -34.28 19.09 7.58
CA GLU A 363 -34.23 17.63 7.66
C GLU A 363 -33.73 17.17 9.03
N SER A 364 -34.24 16.04 9.50
CA SER A 364 -33.67 15.34 10.64
C SER A 364 -32.38 14.65 10.24
N VAL A 365 -31.35 14.79 11.05
CA VAL A 365 -30.03 14.21 10.80
C VAL A 365 -29.62 13.31 11.97
N SER A 366 -28.96 12.21 11.65
CA SER A 366 -28.47 11.24 12.62
C SER A 366 -26.96 11.03 12.44
N GLY A 367 -26.23 10.85 13.52
CA GLY A 367 -24.79 10.63 13.49
C GLY A 367 -24.25 10.19 14.85
N GLN A 368 -23.04 9.66 14.87
CA GLN A 368 -22.39 9.31 16.14
C GLN A 368 -21.83 10.56 16.84
N SER A 369 -21.56 10.46 18.14
CA SER A 369 -20.86 11.53 18.87
C SER A 369 -19.44 11.73 18.31
N PHE A 370 -18.91 12.96 18.37
CA PHE A 370 -17.54 13.26 17.94
C PHE A 370 -16.50 12.47 18.74
N SER A 371 -16.72 12.26 20.03
CA SER A 371 -15.83 11.44 20.88
C SER A 371 -15.80 9.99 20.41
N THR A 372 -16.97 9.37 20.20
CA THR A 372 -17.08 7.99 19.71
C THR A 372 -16.40 7.84 18.35
N PHE A 373 -16.67 8.76 17.41
CA PHE A 373 -16.04 8.77 16.09
C PHE A 373 -14.51 8.78 16.17
N GLN A 374 -13.96 9.63 17.03
CA GLN A 374 -12.53 9.76 17.21
C GLN A 374 -11.89 8.49 17.74
N ASP A 375 -12.52 7.84 18.71
CA ASP A 375 -12.05 6.61 19.32
C ASP A 375 -12.10 5.42 18.34
N GLU A 376 -13.21 5.26 17.63
CA GLU A 376 -13.40 4.18 16.64
C GLU A 376 -12.51 4.33 15.40
N SER A 377 -12.17 5.56 15.04
CA SER A 377 -11.38 5.89 13.85
C SER A 377 -9.86 5.90 14.07
N LYS A 378 -9.39 5.64 15.30
CA LYS A 378 -7.96 5.59 15.63
C LYS A 378 -7.22 4.63 14.70
N LYS A 379 -6.02 5.04 14.29
CA LYS A 379 -5.17 4.25 13.38
C LYS A 379 -4.81 2.89 13.98
N THR A 380 -4.60 2.85 15.29
CA THR A 380 -4.34 1.63 16.04
C THR A 380 -5.65 1.17 16.64
N LYS A 381 -6.32 0.21 16.00
CA LYS A 381 -7.45 -0.49 16.59
C LYS A 381 -6.94 -1.56 17.55
N GLU A 382 -7.67 -1.79 18.64
CA GLU A 382 -7.43 -2.94 19.50
C GLU A 382 -7.55 -4.21 18.65
N VAL A 383 -6.54 -5.08 18.76
CA VAL A 383 -6.45 -6.30 17.96
C VAL A 383 -6.95 -7.44 18.84
N THR A 384 -8.04 -8.10 18.44
CA THR A 384 -8.55 -9.24 19.21
C THR A 384 -7.51 -10.38 19.25
N VAL A 385 -7.63 -11.30 20.21
CA VAL A 385 -6.79 -12.52 20.23
C VAL A 385 -6.95 -13.31 18.92
N SER A 386 -8.17 -13.31 18.36
CA SER A 386 -8.48 -13.91 17.06
C SER A 386 -7.73 -13.22 15.92
N ASP A 387 -7.70 -11.88 15.87
CA ASP A 387 -6.95 -11.13 14.86
C ASP A 387 -5.43 -11.29 15.00
N CYS A 388 -4.94 -11.35 16.24
CA CYS A 388 -3.54 -11.68 16.52
C CYS A 388 -3.21 -13.07 16.00
N PHE A 389 -4.06 -14.06 16.25
CA PHE A 389 -3.87 -15.43 15.79
C PHE A 389 -3.96 -15.54 14.26
N LEU A 390 -4.89 -14.83 13.63
CA LEU A 390 -4.98 -14.72 12.17
C LEU A 390 -3.68 -14.19 11.58
N LYS A 391 -3.14 -13.09 12.14
CA LYS A 391 -1.86 -12.51 11.72
C LYS A 391 -0.71 -13.51 11.90
N GLN A 392 -0.66 -14.23 13.03
CA GLN A 392 0.34 -15.27 13.26
C GLN A 392 0.27 -16.38 12.19
N LEU A 393 -0.94 -16.81 11.80
CA LEU A 393 -1.11 -17.80 10.74
C LEU A 393 -0.59 -17.31 9.39
N THR A 394 -0.76 -16.03 9.05
CA THR A 394 -0.22 -15.48 7.79
C THR A 394 1.31 -15.45 7.71
N VAL A 395 2.02 -15.65 8.84
CA VAL A 395 3.48 -15.82 8.85
C VAL A 395 3.88 -17.21 8.35
N CYS A 396 2.99 -18.21 8.46
CA CYS A 396 3.24 -19.55 7.96
C CYS A 396 3.31 -19.55 6.43
N PRO A 397 4.36 -20.14 5.82
CA PRO A 397 4.48 -20.21 4.37
C PRO A 397 3.21 -20.79 3.73
N ARG A 398 2.76 -20.17 2.63
CA ARG A 398 1.59 -20.59 1.83
C ARG A 398 0.22 -20.41 2.51
N VAL A 399 0.17 -19.81 3.69
CA VAL A 399 -1.07 -19.38 4.35
C VAL A 399 -1.38 -17.94 3.94
N SER A 400 -2.32 -17.76 3.01
CA SER A 400 -2.85 -16.43 2.67
C SER A 400 -3.81 -15.93 3.74
N THR A 401 -4.14 -14.64 3.71
CA THR A 401 -5.16 -14.03 4.61
C THR A 401 -6.50 -14.76 4.55
N ASN A 402 -6.95 -15.16 3.36
CA ASN A 402 -8.21 -15.90 3.22
C ASN A 402 -8.15 -17.29 3.87
N LYS A 403 -7.04 -18.03 3.67
CA LYS A 403 -6.84 -19.33 4.34
C LYS A 403 -6.72 -19.17 5.85
N ALA A 404 -6.02 -18.14 6.32
CA ALA A 404 -5.94 -17.83 7.75
C ALA A 404 -7.32 -17.54 8.34
N LYS A 405 -8.18 -16.78 7.64
CA LYS A 405 -9.57 -16.54 8.04
C LYS A 405 -10.37 -17.84 8.16
N GLU A 406 -10.25 -18.75 7.20
CA GLU A 406 -10.90 -20.07 7.26
C GLU A 406 -10.43 -20.87 8.48
N ILE A 407 -9.12 -20.93 8.73
CA ILE A 407 -8.54 -21.65 9.87
C ILE A 407 -9.04 -21.05 11.19
N VAL A 408 -9.03 -19.72 11.32
CA VAL A 408 -9.48 -19.00 12.53
C VAL A 408 -10.98 -19.19 12.76
N ALA A 409 -11.79 -19.22 11.70
CA ALA A 409 -13.23 -19.49 11.82
C ALA A 409 -13.51 -20.86 12.45
N ARG A 410 -12.66 -21.87 12.18
CA ARG A 410 -12.77 -23.20 12.78
C ARG A 410 -12.06 -23.33 14.13
N PHE A 411 -10.92 -22.64 14.28
CA PHE A 411 -10.08 -22.65 15.47
C PHE A 411 -9.84 -21.20 15.93
N PRO A 412 -10.71 -20.62 16.77
CA PRO A 412 -10.71 -19.17 17.07
C PRO A 412 -9.47 -18.67 17.82
N SER A 413 -8.62 -19.57 18.31
CA SER A 413 -7.42 -19.23 19.04
C SER A 413 -6.31 -20.24 18.78
N LEU A 414 -5.07 -19.80 19.03
CA LEU A 414 -3.89 -20.66 19.05
C LEU A 414 -4.08 -21.92 19.90
N ARG A 415 -4.71 -21.77 21.08
CA ARG A 415 -5.00 -22.88 21.98
C ARG A 415 -5.95 -23.89 21.33
N ALA A 416 -7.00 -23.42 20.65
CA ALA A 416 -7.94 -24.28 19.94
C ALA A 416 -7.22 -25.08 18.85
N LEU A 417 -6.36 -24.44 18.05
CA LEU A 417 -5.58 -25.14 17.03
C LEU A 417 -4.59 -26.14 17.65
N ARG A 418 -3.88 -25.75 18.72
CA ARG A 418 -2.93 -26.65 19.40
C ARG A 418 -3.61 -27.87 20.02
N SER A 419 -4.85 -27.73 20.46
CA SER A 419 -5.64 -28.85 20.98
C SER A 419 -5.90 -29.94 19.92
N LEU A 420 -6.01 -29.56 18.64
CA LEU A 420 -6.11 -30.52 17.53
C LEU A 420 -4.85 -31.38 17.43
N TYR A 421 -3.68 -30.76 17.54
CA TYR A 421 -2.39 -31.43 17.45
C TYR A 421 -2.07 -32.26 18.70
N SER A 422 -2.49 -31.78 19.88
CA SER A 422 -2.27 -32.43 21.18
C SER A 422 -3.15 -33.66 21.42
N ARG A 423 -4.25 -33.84 20.68
CA ARG A 423 -5.06 -35.07 20.76
C ARG A 423 -4.22 -36.25 20.25
N GLY A 424 -3.75 -37.06 21.20
CA GLY A 424 -2.98 -38.27 20.96
C GLY A 424 -3.84 -39.39 20.39
N PHE A 425 -3.24 -40.21 19.51
CA PHE A 425 -3.78 -41.45 18.95
C PHE A 425 -4.83 -41.34 17.83
N SER A 426 -4.59 -40.49 16.83
CA SER A 426 -5.20 -40.66 15.51
C SER A 426 -4.21 -41.39 14.57
N GLN A 427 -4.66 -42.37 13.79
CA GLN A 427 -3.91 -42.99 12.66
C GLN A 427 -3.43 -41.96 11.60
N VAL A 428 -3.91 -40.72 11.72
CA VAL A 428 -3.59 -39.56 10.89
C VAL A 428 -2.22 -38.99 11.27
N SER A 429 -1.33 -38.87 10.28
CA SER A 429 -0.05 -38.17 10.39
C SER A 429 -0.25 -36.76 10.97
N HIS A 430 0.66 -36.33 11.84
CA HIS A 430 0.64 -35.01 12.45
C HIS A 430 0.52 -33.88 11.41
N GLU A 431 1.16 -34.08 10.26
CA GLU A 431 1.16 -33.18 9.10
C GLU A 431 -0.21 -33.01 8.43
N ASP A 432 -1.08 -34.01 8.53
CA ASP A 432 -2.36 -34.05 7.82
C ASP A 432 -3.56 -33.76 8.75
N LYS A 433 -3.31 -33.55 10.05
CA LYS A 433 -4.37 -33.30 11.05
C LYS A 433 -5.23 -32.08 10.71
N LEU A 434 -4.62 -30.97 10.25
CA LEU A 434 -5.38 -29.78 9.88
C LEU A 434 -6.20 -30.01 8.61
N GLN A 435 -5.64 -30.65 7.58
CA GLN A 435 -6.37 -31.00 6.37
C GLN A 435 -7.55 -31.95 6.65
N ASN A 436 -7.36 -32.93 7.55
CA ASN A 436 -8.45 -33.83 7.93
C ASN A 436 -9.56 -33.12 8.71
N ALA A 437 -9.21 -32.14 9.54
CA ALA A 437 -10.20 -31.30 10.21
C ALA A 437 -10.87 -30.27 9.28
N MET A 438 -10.18 -29.89 8.20
CA MET A 438 -10.61 -28.88 7.23
C MET A 438 -10.20 -29.30 5.79
N PRO A 439 -11.02 -30.11 5.09
CA PRO A 439 -10.68 -30.62 3.76
C PRO A 439 -10.48 -29.54 2.69
N THR A 440 -11.00 -28.33 2.91
CA THR A 440 -10.79 -27.16 2.04
C THR A 440 -9.34 -26.66 2.03
N ILE A 441 -8.56 -26.99 3.07
CA ILE A 441 -7.17 -26.59 3.21
C ILE A 441 -6.26 -27.61 2.49
N PRO A 442 -5.38 -27.16 1.57
CA PRO A 442 -4.47 -28.08 0.89
C PRO A 442 -3.49 -28.75 1.85
N ALA A 443 -3.10 -30.00 1.56
CA ALA A 443 -2.08 -30.77 2.31
C ALA A 443 -0.79 -29.97 2.56
N SER A 444 -0.34 -29.21 1.54
CA SER A 444 0.86 -28.37 1.66
C SER A 444 0.75 -27.28 2.73
N VAL A 445 -0.46 -26.76 2.98
CA VAL A 445 -0.70 -25.78 4.05
C VAL A 445 -0.80 -26.49 5.40
N SER A 446 -1.50 -27.62 5.47
CA SER A 446 -1.57 -28.45 6.68
C SER A 446 -0.18 -28.80 7.22
N ARG A 447 0.71 -29.28 6.33
CA ARG A 447 2.12 -29.55 6.64
C ARG A 447 2.84 -28.35 7.23
N GLN A 448 2.76 -27.21 6.56
CA GLN A 448 3.44 -25.99 7.01
C GLN A 448 2.92 -25.53 8.37
N VAL A 449 1.60 -25.47 8.57
CA VAL A 449 1.01 -25.07 9.85
C VAL A 449 1.41 -26.04 10.96
N SER A 450 1.46 -27.35 10.66
CA SER A 450 1.86 -28.35 11.65
C SER A 450 3.28 -28.14 12.19
N LEU A 451 4.23 -27.63 11.39
CA LEU A 451 5.61 -27.36 11.82
C LEU A 451 5.71 -26.24 12.87
N PHE A 452 4.78 -25.28 12.85
CA PHE A 452 4.81 -24.12 13.75
C PHE A 452 3.97 -24.32 15.02
N PHE A 453 2.96 -25.20 14.97
CA PHE A 453 1.93 -25.31 16.00
C PHE A 453 1.77 -26.72 16.60
N SER A 454 2.64 -27.67 16.21
CA SER A 454 2.84 -28.95 16.88
C SER A 454 3.30 -28.79 18.31
#